data_AF-A0A919AYQ4-F1
#
_entry.id   AF-A0A919AYQ4-F1
#
_cell.length_a   1.000
_cell.length_b   1.000
_cell.length_c   1.000
_cell.angle_alpha   90.00
_cell.angle_beta   90.00
_cell.angle_gamma   90.00
#
_symmetry.space_group_name_H-M   'P 1'
#
loop_
_entity.id
_entity.type
_entity.pdbx_description
1 polymer ?
#
loop_
_entity_poly.entity_id
_entity_poly.type
_entity_poly.pdbx_seq_one_letter_code
_entity_poly.pdbx_strand_id
1 'polypeptide(L)' 'MTHRESGTDALRQSMVDYLMRIIGLPDDEELAREADEVVRALDGRLSTGRHAAA' A
#
# COMPACT_ATOMS: atom_id res chain seq x y z
N MET A 1 -0.46 -21.56 -2.19
CA MET A 1 -0.87 -20.15 -2.31
C MET A 1 0.38 -19.32 -2.44
N THR A 2 0.52 -18.64 -3.56
CA THR A 2 1.74 -18.00 -4.03
C THR A 2 2.11 -16.84 -3.10
N HIS A 3 3.27 -16.89 -2.44
CA HIS A 3 3.76 -15.86 -1.50
C HIS A 3 3.72 -14.41 -2.06
N ARG A 4 3.63 -14.25 -3.39
CA ARG A 4 3.51 -12.97 -4.06
C ARG A 4 2.14 -12.31 -3.86
N GLU A 5 1.05 -13.08 -3.93
CA GLU A 5 -0.33 -12.62 -3.78
C GLU A 5 -0.58 -12.17 -2.34
N SER A 6 -0.18 -12.99 -1.36
CA SER A 6 -0.29 -12.65 0.07
C SER A 6 0.46 -11.37 0.44
N GLY A 7 1.60 -11.08 -0.20
CA GLY A 7 2.34 -9.83 0.04
C GLY A 7 1.70 -8.59 -0.57
N THR A 8 0.96 -8.74 -1.68
CA THR A 8 0.21 -7.63 -2.29
C THR A 8 -1.08 -7.35 -1.50
N ASP A 9 -1.74 -8.40 -1.01
CA ASP A 9 -2.94 -8.28 -0.16
C ASP A 9 -2.60 -7.62 1.18
N ALA A 10 -1.45 -7.96 1.78
CA ALA A 10 -0.96 -7.29 2.98
C ALA A 10 -0.75 -5.78 2.77
N LEU A 11 -0.11 -5.39 1.67
CA LEU A 11 0.08 -3.97 1.32
C LEU A 11 -1.26 -3.24 1.07
N ARG A 12 -2.23 -3.92 0.45
CA ARG A 12 -3.58 -3.37 0.24
C ARG A 12 -4.31 -3.15 1.57
N GLN A 13 -4.21 -4.10 2.49
CA GLN A 13 -4.80 -3.96 3.83
C GLN A 13 -4.17 -2.78 4.57
N SER A 14 -2.84 -2.66 4.56
CA SER A 14 -2.16 -1.52 5.16
C SER A 14 -2.61 -0.18 4.57
N MET A 15 -2.83 -0.07 3.26
CA MET A 15 -3.38 1.16 2.66
C MET A 15 -4.76 1.55 3.21
N VAL A 16 -5.64 0.58 3.43
CA VAL A 16 -6.98 0.83 4.00
C VAL A 16 -6.85 1.31 5.44
N ASP A 17 -5.95 0.71 6.22
CA ASP A 17 -5.71 1.10 7.61
C ASP A 17 -5.13 2.52 7.70
N TYR A 18 -4.19 2.87 6.82
CA TYR A 18 -3.65 4.24 6.71
C TYR A 18 -4.73 5.26 6.33
N LEU A 19 -5.62 4.94 5.39
CA LEU A 19 -6.72 5.82 5.01
C LEU A 19 -7.66 6.09 6.20
N MET A 20 -8.01 5.04 6.95
CA MET A 20 -8.85 5.16 8.15
C MET A 20 -8.19 6.04 9.22
N ARG A 21 -6.87 5.93 9.40
CA ARG A 21 -6.10 6.75 10.34
C ARG A 21 -6.04 8.22 9.90
N ILE A 22 -5.78 8.51 8.62
CA ILE A 22 -5.71 9.88 8.09
C ILE A 22 -7.05 10.61 8.24
N ILE A 23 -8.18 9.92 8.05
CA ILE A 23 -9.50 10.50 8.31
C ILE A 23 -9.67 10.93 9.77
N GLY A 24 -9.06 10.20 10.72
CA GLY A 24 -9.08 10.54 12.14
C GLY A 24 -8.06 11.59 12.56
N LEU A 25 -6.95 11.72 11.84
CA LEU A 25 -5.82 12.60 12.13
C LEU A 25 -5.27 13.22 10.83
N PRO A 26 -5.99 14.21 10.23
CA PRO A 26 -5.62 14.75 8.93
C PRO A 26 -4.34 15.60 8.94
N ASP A 27 -3.97 16.17 10.09
CA ASP A 27 -2.80 17.04 10.25
C ASP A 27 -1.54 16.30 10.73
N ASP A 28 -1.58 14.96 10.80
CA ASP A 28 -0.42 14.16 11.19
C ASP A 28 0.48 13.90 9.97
N GLU A 29 1.54 14.70 9.86
CA GLU A 29 2.51 14.60 8.76
C GLU A 29 3.31 13.29 8.76
N GLU A 30 3.55 12.70 9.93
CA GLU A 30 4.30 11.44 10.04
C GLU A 30 3.45 10.30 9.48
N LEU A 31 2.18 10.26 9.87
CA LEU A 31 1.19 9.34 9.33
C LEU A 31 1.04 9.48 7.80
N ALA A 32 1.05 10.71 7.28
CA ALA A 32 0.96 10.95 5.85
C ALA A 32 2.19 10.41 5.09
N ARG A 33 3.40 10.55 5.65
CA ARG A 33 4.63 10.00 5.05
C ARG A 33 4.61 8.47 5.03
N GLU A 34 4.22 7.84 6.14
CA GLU A 34 4.10 6.38 6.21
C GLU A 34 3.10 5.84 5.18
N ALA A 35 1.95 6.51 5.03
CA ALA A 35 0.95 6.12 4.05
C ALA A 35 1.50 6.21 2.61
N ASP A 36 2.24 7.28 2.28
CA ASP A 36 2.84 7.48 0.95
C ASP A 36 3.85 6.37 0.61
N GLU A 37 4.65 5.92 1.58
CA GLU A 37 5.57 4.80 1.40
C GLU A 37 4.85 3.49 1.05
N VAL A 38 3.73 3.19 1.73
CA VAL A 38 2.93 1.99 1.44
C VAL A 38 2.30 2.07 0.05
N VAL A 39 1.79 3.24 -0.36
CA VAL A 39 1.23 3.41 -1.71
C VAL A 39 2.29 3.19 -2.78
N ARG A 40 3.48 3.76 -2.63
CA ARG A 40 4.60 3.56 -3.57
C ARG A 40 5.04 2.10 -3.65
N ALA A 41 5.09 1.41 -2.51
CA ALA A 41 5.42 -0.01 -2.46
C ALA A 41 4.36 -0.87 -3.18
N LEU A 42 3.06 -0.55 -2.99
CA LEU A 42 1.98 -1.25 -3.69
C LEU A 42 2.03 -0.99 -5.19
N ASP A 43 2.22 0.27 -5.62
CA ASP A 43 2.28 0.62 -7.03
C ASP A 43 3.45 -0.08 -7.74
N GLY A 44 4.64 -0.08 -7.13
CA GLY A 44 5.80 -0.81 -7.68
C GLY A 44 5.52 -2.31 -7.86
N ARG A 45 4.81 -2.93 -6.92
CA ARG A 45 4.47 -4.36 -6.96
C ARG A 45 3.41 -4.67 -8.01
N LEU A 46 2.39 -3.82 -8.16
CA LEU A 46 1.36 -3.94 -9.18
C LEU A 46 1.91 -3.66 -10.58
N SER A 47 2.77 -2.65 -10.71
CA SER A 47 3.46 -2.34 -11.97
C SER A 47 4.33 -3.51 -12.42
N THR A 48 5.13 -4.10 -11.52
CA THR A 48 5.93 -5.29 -11.81
C THR A 48 5.06 -6.50 -12.17
N GLY A 49 3.91 -6.67 -11.50
CA GLY A 49 2.95 -7.74 -11.84
C GLY A 49 2.29 -7.55 -13.20
N ARG A 50 1.97 -6.31 -13.59
CA ARG A 50 1.41 -5.96 -14.91
C ARG A 50 2.41 -6.18 -16.04
N HIS A 51 3.69 -5.87 -15.84
CA HIS A 51 4.74 -6.10 -16.84
C HIS A 51 5.15 -7.58 -16.98
N ALA A 52 4.89 -8.43 -15.98
CA ALA A 52 5.14 -9.87 -16.06
C ALA A 52 3.99 -10.66 -16.71
N ALA A 53 2.82 -10.02 -16.91
CA ALA A 53 1.63 -10.61 -17.51
C ALA A 53 1.37 -10.14 -18.96
N ALA A 54 2.27 -9.33 -19.53
CA ALA A 54 2.27 -8.84 -20.90
C ALA A 54 3.38 -9.55 -21.70
#